data_AF-A0AAF5D9V6-F1
#
_entry.id   AF-A0AAF5D9V6-F1
#
_cell.length_a   1.000
_cell.length_b   1.000
_cell.length_c   1.000
_cell.angle_alpha   90.00
_cell.angle_beta   90.00
_cell.angle_gamma   90.00
#
_symmetry.space_group_name_H-M   'P 1'
#
loop_
_entity.id
_entity.type
_entity.pdbx_description
1 polymer ?
#
loop_
_entity_poly.entity_id
_entity_poly.type
_entity_poly.pdbx_seq_one_letter_code
_entity_poly.pdbx_strand_id
1 'polypeptide(L)'
;MSEKFKLADDSQVRSLKERVKCKKCQKKRLYFCYDCHEYCDGIKELVPEVQLPTKVDIIKHRLERNSKSTAIMCKLTAPESVRVFTPDDCPDYNKEIINENIVLVFPCKQAISIKEYIDKNGPIDRFVFLDSTWQQTGSLRNIKKLYNLTYVSMKTYKTDYWRPQYKFGDEYLATIEAVYFANKEAWEAINIGKKEISKKSFSIKAEKDKSTILPKDSRKKKVNIKLKGMSNQNTSRSSISINLPETKIEVQKQDNSSCNNQPEDSLTKRTISKENSVEKRRARLNMPLLYRMYESQSEDIRGTISGPETPNFHPEEVAKTLRHALVGITTDDKTIISSIFLHTNFQRQMICKAYESMYERNLIQDVEEETGGFFMELCIALLRPTHIFSTQILIESISLKNQDINITVEIACTSTNPQLRVLKETYTSTTNRNLEKDIVNKIEGICGKFIQVFFTKTRDDDEYINNEIIKENLNIISQSSNIFDDVGKNIDLFTKLFVTPSFASIREMIDTYDSKKDPGKDFESMLRKNKIIHTEIRNIILTIIKISRNAQIYFADKLHEAISGARADHSTIIRIVVMRSETDLADIVEEYSKKYGHSPLHWLQKTCSGDYYRLLSAMLTINNINDN
;
A
#
# COMPACT_ATOMS: atom_id res chain seq x y z
N MET A 1 -32.62 -2.12 -28.52
CA MET A 1 -32.27 -2.81 -27.26
C MET A 1 -33.58 -3.26 -26.64
N SER A 2 -33.67 -4.49 -26.12
CA SER A 2 -34.88 -4.94 -25.41
C SER A 2 -35.22 -3.97 -24.28
N GLU A 3 -36.47 -3.57 -24.12
CA GLU A 3 -36.91 -2.74 -22.98
C GLU A 3 -36.47 -3.34 -21.64
N LYS A 4 -36.28 -4.68 -21.59
CA LYS A 4 -35.81 -5.44 -20.43
C LYS A 4 -34.42 -5.02 -19.91
N PHE A 5 -33.57 -4.39 -20.73
CA PHE A 5 -32.22 -3.97 -20.34
C PHE A 5 -32.02 -2.45 -20.40
N LYS A 6 -33.11 -1.68 -20.45
CA LYS A 6 -33.04 -0.22 -20.38
C LYS A 6 -32.63 0.20 -18.95
N LEU A 7 -31.60 1.03 -18.84
CA LEU A 7 -31.21 1.62 -17.55
C LEU A 7 -32.28 2.61 -17.08
N ALA A 8 -32.59 2.59 -15.78
CA ALA A 8 -33.50 3.55 -15.16
C ALA A 8 -32.85 4.96 -15.08
N ASP A 9 -33.68 5.99 -14.98
CA ASP A 9 -33.20 7.35 -14.70
C ASP A 9 -32.57 7.41 -13.31
N ASP A 10 -31.39 8.03 -13.21
CA ASP A 10 -30.62 8.13 -11.95
C ASP A 10 -30.50 9.57 -11.44
N SER A 11 -31.21 10.52 -12.07
CA SER A 11 -31.11 11.95 -11.81
C SER A 11 -31.44 12.33 -10.36
N GLN A 12 -32.49 11.72 -9.80
CA GLN A 12 -32.93 11.95 -8.42
C GLN A 12 -31.87 11.50 -7.43
N VAL A 13 -31.30 10.30 -7.61
CA VAL A 13 -30.24 9.77 -6.73
C VAL A 13 -28.97 10.63 -6.85
N ARG A 14 -28.57 11.03 -8.06
CA ARG A 14 -27.41 11.91 -8.27
C ARG A 14 -27.55 13.30 -7.66
N SER A 15 -28.78 13.78 -7.47
CA SER A 15 -29.04 15.10 -6.89
C SER A 15 -28.77 15.16 -5.38
N LEU A 16 -28.71 14.01 -4.70
CA LEU A 16 -28.47 13.92 -3.28
C LEU A 16 -27.02 14.26 -2.92
N LYS A 17 -26.84 15.15 -1.95
CA LYS A 17 -25.51 15.60 -1.50
C LYS A 17 -25.24 15.34 -0.02
N GLU A 18 -26.29 15.15 0.77
CA GLU A 18 -26.17 15.06 2.23
C GLU A 18 -26.02 13.61 2.69
N ARG A 19 -25.02 13.36 3.54
CA ARG A 19 -24.82 12.04 4.17
C ARG A 19 -25.72 11.90 5.40
N VAL A 20 -26.54 10.86 5.44
CA VAL A 20 -27.41 10.52 6.58
C VAL A 20 -26.82 9.37 7.41
N LYS A 21 -27.19 9.27 8.69
CA LYS A 21 -26.72 8.18 9.57
C LYS A 21 -27.42 6.88 9.20
N CYS A 22 -26.67 5.79 9.07
CA CYS A 22 -27.24 4.45 8.95
C CYS A 22 -28.00 4.07 10.23
N LYS A 23 -29.25 3.60 10.10
CA LYS A 23 -30.08 3.16 11.23
C LYS A 23 -29.42 2.09 12.10
N LYS A 24 -28.61 1.20 11.51
CA LYS A 24 -27.93 0.10 12.20
C LYS A 24 -26.62 0.52 12.86
N CYS A 25 -25.64 0.99 12.08
CA CYS A 25 -24.29 1.28 12.61
C CYS A 25 -24.03 2.75 12.95
N GLN A 26 -25.00 3.65 12.73
CA GLN A 26 -24.91 5.09 12.97
C GLN A 26 -23.83 5.85 12.18
N LYS A 27 -23.05 5.16 11.34
CA LYS A 27 -22.07 5.79 10.44
C LYS A 27 -22.80 6.61 9.37
N LYS A 28 -22.27 7.79 9.03
CA LYS A 28 -22.81 8.66 7.98
C LYS A 28 -22.50 8.08 6.59
N ARG A 29 -23.52 7.98 5.74
CA ARG A 29 -23.49 7.36 4.40
C ARG A 29 -24.40 8.17 3.46
N LEU A 30 -24.12 8.17 2.15
CA LEU A 30 -24.90 8.96 1.18
C LEU A 30 -26.11 8.18 0.65
N TYR A 31 -25.89 7.02 0.03
CA TYR A 31 -26.95 6.23 -0.62
C TYR A 31 -27.33 4.97 0.15
N PHE A 32 -26.34 4.25 0.65
CA PHE A 32 -26.52 3.01 1.38
C PHE A 32 -25.34 2.79 2.33
N CYS A 33 -25.58 2.01 3.37
CA CYS A 33 -24.53 1.55 4.25
C CYS A 33 -23.87 0.30 3.68
N TYR A 34 -22.64 0.46 3.19
CA TYR A 34 -21.83 -0.65 2.70
C TYR A 34 -21.37 -1.62 3.80
N ASP A 35 -21.48 -1.27 5.08
CA ASP A 35 -21.17 -2.20 6.18
C ASP A 35 -22.41 -3.01 6.59
N CYS A 36 -23.58 -2.37 6.61
CA CYS A 36 -24.84 -2.98 7.02
C CYS A 36 -25.66 -3.55 5.86
N HIS A 37 -25.23 -3.31 4.62
CA HIS A 37 -25.88 -3.69 3.38
C HIS A 37 -27.36 -3.27 3.32
N GLU A 38 -27.63 -2.00 3.64
CA GLU A 38 -28.99 -1.41 3.61
C GLU A 38 -28.98 0.01 3.03
N TYR A 39 -30.05 0.37 2.33
CA TYR A 39 -30.26 1.73 1.88
C TYR A 39 -30.36 2.72 3.06
N CYS A 40 -29.84 3.91 2.85
CA CYS A 40 -30.09 5.03 3.73
C CYS A 40 -31.55 5.49 3.63
N ASP A 41 -32.01 6.24 4.64
CA ASP A 41 -33.41 6.69 4.70
C ASP A 41 -33.80 7.52 3.47
N GLY A 42 -34.96 7.20 2.88
CA GLY A 42 -35.49 7.85 1.68
C GLY A 42 -34.85 7.42 0.36
N ILE A 43 -33.81 6.57 0.39
CA ILE A 43 -33.11 6.14 -0.83
C ILE A 43 -33.79 4.94 -1.48
N LYS A 44 -34.40 4.05 -0.69
CA LYS A 44 -35.01 2.82 -1.21
C LYS A 44 -36.12 3.12 -2.23
N GLU A 45 -36.85 4.20 -2.02
CA GLU A 45 -37.95 4.67 -2.88
C GLU A 45 -37.44 5.26 -4.22
N LEU A 46 -36.17 5.64 -4.29
CA LEU A 46 -35.54 6.23 -5.47
C LEU A 46 -34.81 5.21 -6.36
N VAL A 47 -34.67 3.97 -5.89
CA VAL A 47 -33.88 2.93 -6.58
C VAL A 47 -34.81 1.79 -7.01
N PRO A 48 -34.79 1.37 -8.29
CA PRO A 48 -35.65 0.28 -8.74
C PRO A 48 -35.22 -1.05 -8.12
N GLU A 49 -36.21 -1.88 -7.77
CA GLU A 49 -35.98 -3.29 -7.45
C GLU A 49 -35.86 -4.09 -8.74
N VAL A 50 -34.71 -4.73 -8.95
CA VAL A 50 -34.34 -5.41 -10.20
C VAL A 50 -34.39 -6.92 -10.01
N GLN A 51 -35.15 -7.60 -10.87
CA GLN A 51 -35.09 -9.07 -10.99
C GLN A 51 -34.22 -9.44 -12.19
N LEU A 52 -33.08 -10.10 -11.94
CA LEU A 52 -32.18 -10.50 -13.01
C LEU A 52 -32.72 -11.75 -13.73
N PRO A 53 -32.53 -11.88 -15.05
CA PRO A 53 -32.94 -13.08 -15.80
C PRO A 53 -32.26 -14.37 -15.36
N THR A 54 -31.06 -14.27 -14.78
CA THR A 54 -30.23 -15.40 -14.33
C THR A 54 -29.80 -15.16 -12.89
N LYS A 55 -29.71 -16.21 -12.07
CA LYS A 55 -29.18 -16.07 -10.70
C LYS A 55 -27.71 -15.68 -10.76
N VAL A 56 -27.24 -14.90 -9.80
CA VAL A 56 -25.88 -14.39 -9.76
C VAL A 56 -25.29 -14.61 -8.38
N ASP A 57 -24.12 -15.23 -8.33
CA ASP A 57 -23.30 -15.27 -7.13
C ASP A 57 -22.01 -14.48 -7.36
N ILE A 58 -21.61 -13.70 -6.36
CA ILE A 58 -20.41 -12.86 -6.42
C ILE A 58 -19.50 -13.26 -5.26
N ILE A 59 -18.27 -13.68 -5.56
CA ILE A 59 -17.25 -13.98 -4.56
C ILE A 59 -16.35 -12.75 -4.42
N LYS A 60 -16.54 -12.02 -3.32
CA LYS A 60 -15.83 -10.79 -3.00
C LYS A 60 -14.55 -11.08 -2.22
N HIS A 61 -13.43 -10.52 -2.66
CA HIS A 61 -12.15 -10.67 -1.96
C HIS A 61 -12.21 -10.03 -0.57
N ARG A 62 -11.55 -10.66 0.42
CA ARG A 62 -11.56 -10.22 1.82
C ARG A 62 -11.02 -8.81 1.99
N LEU A 63 -10.02 -8.46 1.21
CA LEU A 63 -9.36 -7.15 1.23
C LEU A 63 -10.06 -6.12 0.34
N GLU A 64 -11.05 -6.53 -0.46
CA GLU A 64 -11.85 -5.59 -1.24
C GLU A 64 -12.73 -4.78 -0.30
N ARG A 65 -12.73 -3.46 -0.45
CA ARG A 65 -13.46 -2.59 0.48
C ARG A 65 -14.93 -2.59 0.16
N ASN A 66 -15.76 -2.74 1.19
CA ASN A 66 -17.19 -2.65 1.00
C ASN A 66 -17.62 -1.32 0.36
N SER A 67 -16.97 -0.20 0.71
CA SER A 67 -17.26 1.12 0.12
C SER A 67 -16.92 1.26 -1.37
N LYS A 68 -16.08 0.36 -1.92
CA LYS A 68 -15.66 0.37 -3.33
C LYS A 68 -16.18 -0.84 -4.12
N SER A 69 -16.70 -1.87 -3.44
CA SER A 69 -17.27 -3.07 -4.03
C SER A 69 -18.64 -2.82 -4.67
N THR A 70 -18.72 -3.00 -5.98
CA THR A 70 -20.02 -2.93 -6.70
C THR A 70 -20.86 -4.20 -6.50
N ALA A 71 -20.31 -5.26 -5.90
CA ALA A 71 -21.06 -6.46 -5.51
C ALA A 71 -22.18 -6.14 -4.51
N ILE A 72 -21.91 -5.24 -3.55
CA ILE A 72 -22.90 -4.82 -2.55
C ILE A 72 -24.02 -4.01 -3.20
N MET A 73 -23.67 -3.13 -4.14
CA MET A 73 -24.66 -2.38 -4.94
C MET A 73 -25.55 -3.35 -5.73
N CYS A 74 -24.96 -4.36 -6.37
CA CYS A 74 -25.67 -5.39 -7.10
C CYS A 74 -26.62 -6.21 -6.20
N LYS A 75 -26.19 -6.56 -4.98
CA LYS A 75 -27.04 -7.24 -3.99
C LYS A 75 -28.20 -6.36 -3.51
N LEU A 76 -27.97 -5.08 -3.31
CA LEU A 76 -28.98 -4.13 -2.87
C LEU A 76 -30.06 -3.90 -3.93
N THR A 77 -29.67 -3.77 -5.20
CA THR A 77 -30.61 -3.51 -6.31
C THR A 77 -31.33 -4.77 -6.78
N ALA A 78 -30.73 -5.96 -6.63
CA ALA A 78 -31.32 -7.25 -7.03
C ALA A 78 -31.29 -8.31 -5.92
N PRO A 79 -31.95 -8.07 -4.77
CA PRO A 79 -31.81 -8.89 -3.57
C PRO A 79 -32.24 -10.35 -3.76
N GLU A 80 -33.24 -10.63 -4.58
CA GLU A 80 -33.74 -11.99 -4.84
C GLU A 80 -32.90 -12.76 -5.87
N SER A 81 -32.10 -12.06 -6.68
CA SER A 81 -31.32 -12.67 -7.77
C SER A 81 -29.83 -12.81 -7.47
N VAL A 82 -29.32 -12.02 -6.52
CA VAL A 82 -27.88 -11.91 -6.25
C VAL A 82 -27.53 -12.45 -4.86
N ARG A 83 -26.47 -13.25 -4.75
CA ARG A 83 -25.81 -13.63 -3.49
C ARG A 83 -24.37 -13.13 -3.49
N VAL A 84 -23.88 -12.66 -2.35
CA VAL A 84 -22.48 -12.21 -2.19
C VAL A 84 -21.83 -13.04 -1.10
N PHE A 85 -20.68 -13.61 -1.42
CA PHE A 85 -19.89 -14.46 -0.53
C PHE A 85 -18.47 -13.92 -0.42
N THR A 86 -17.77 -14.28 0.64
CA THR A 86 -16.31 -14.26 0.70
C THR A 86 -15.74 -15.63 0.25
N PRO A 87 -14.41 -15.78 0.12
CA PRO A 87 -13.81 -17.07 -0.23
C PRO A 87 -14.13 -18.22 0.75
N ASP A 88 -14.35 -17.93 2.03
CA ASP A 88 -14.53 -18.99 3.06
C ASP A 88 -15.95 -19.57 3.02
N ASP A 89 -16.94 -18.70 2.89
CA ASP A 89 -18.38 -19.00 2.94
C ASP A 89 -18.99 -19.23 1.57
N CYS A 90 -18.22 -19.11 0.48
CA CYS A 90 -18.74 -19.43 -0.85
C CYS A 90 -19.16 -20.92 -0.96
N PRO A 91 -20.23 -21.22 -1.73
CA PRO A 91 -20.66 -22.59 -1.98
C PRO A 91 -19.58 -23.46 -2.64
N ASP A 92 -19.69 -24.78 -2.48
CA ASP A 92 -18.87 -25.73 -3.23
C ASP A 92 -19.51 -25.98 -4.60
N TYR A 93 -19.20 -25.12 -5.56
CA TYR A 93 -19.80 -25.17 -6.90
C TYR A 93 -19.44 -26.43 -7.67
N ASN A 94 -18.37 -27.14 -7.29
CA ASN A 94 -18.06 -28.47 -7.84
C ASN A 94 -19.19 -29.47 -7.58
N LYS A 95 -20.01 -29.26 -6.55
CA LYS A 95 -21.19 -30.09 -6.23
C LYS A 95 -22.47 -29.52 -6.83
N GLU A 96 -22.64 -28.19 -6.82
CA GLU A 96 -23.87 -27.56 -7.32
C GLU A 96 -24.03 -27.71 -8.84
N ILE A 97 -22.93 -27.75 -9.59
CA ILE A 97 -22.95 -27.91 -11.06
C ILE A 97 -23.57 -29.24 -11.54
N ILE A 98 -23.78 -30.20 -10.63
CA ILE A 98 -24.45 -31.47 -10.95
C ILE A 98 -25.93 -31.25 -11.33
N ASN A 99 -26.58 -30.21 -10.77
CA ASN A 99 -28.02 -29.97 -10.91
C ASN A 99 -28.37 -28.65 -11.61
N GLU A 100 -27.43 -27.72 -11.73
CA GLU A 100 -27.62 -26.40 -12.34
C GLU A 100 -26.50 -26.13 -13.37
N ASN A 101 -26.83 -25.47 -14.48
CA ASN A 101 -25.85 -24.94 -15.41
C ASN A 101 -25.18 -23.69 -14.80
N ILE A 102 -24.08 -23.90 -14.09
CA ILE A 102 -23.31 -22.85 -13.41
C ILE A 102 -22.02 -22.55 -14.17
N VAL A 103 -21.74 -21.27 -14.42
CA VAL A 103 -20.53 -20.83 -15.12
C VAL A 103 -19.81 -19.70 -14.39
N LEU A 104 -18.48 -19.66 -14.51
CA LEU A 104 -17.64 -18.59 -13.98
C LEU A 104 -17.36 -17.57 -15.09
N VAL A 105 -17.80 -16.33 -14.90
CA VAL A 105 -17.55 -15.24 -15.86
C VAL A 105 -16.15 -14.68 -15.62
N PHE A 106 -15.18 -15.08 -16.44
CA PHE A 106 -13.81 -14.61 -16.31
C PHE A 106 -13.06 -14.71 -17.65
N PRO A 107 -12.49 -13.60 -18.17
CA PRO A 107 -11.82 -13.59 -19.48
C PRO A 107 -10.44 -14.26 -19.37
N CYS A 108 -10.36 -15.55 -19.68
CA CYS A 108 -9.10 -16.30 -19.79
C CYS A 108 -9.01 -17.04 -21.12
N LYS A 109 -7.83 -17.59 -21.43
CA LYS A 109 -7.59 -18.32 -22.69
C LYS A 109 -8.48 -19.56 -22.86
N GLN A 110 -8.96 -20.16 -21.77
CA GLN A 110 -9.85 -21.33 -21.81
C GLN A 110 -11.35 -20.96 -21.86
N ALA A 111 -11.70 -19.69 -21.74
CA ALA A 111 -13.09 -19.28 -21.68
C ALA A 111 -13.76 -19.38 -23.07
N ILE A 112 -14.99 -19.88 -23.10
CA ILE A 112 -15.84 -19.85 -24.31
C ILE A 112 -16.84 -18.70 -24.23
N SER A 113 -17.40 -18.29 -25.36
CA SER A 113 -18.42 -17.22 -25.33
C SER A 113 -19.70 -17.68 -24.63
N ILE A 114 -20.42 -16.77 -23.98
CA ILE A 114 -21.72 -17.07 -23.35
C ILE A 114 -22.69 -17.72 -24.35
N LYS A 115 -22.72 -17.22 -25.59
CA LYS A 115 -23.53 -17.80 -26.67
C LYS A 115 -23.12 -19.25 -26.98
N GLU A 116 -21.83 -19.52 -27.12
CA GLU A 116 -21.33 -20.87 -27.40
C GLU A 116 -21.65 -21.85 -26.27
N TYR A 117 -21.53 -21.40 -25.01
CA TYR A 117 -21.93 -22.23 -23.87
C TYR A 117 -23.43 -22.58 -23.93
N ILE A 118 -24.29 -21.59 -24.18
CA ILE A 118 -25.74 -21.78 -24.24
C ILE A 118 -26.14 -22.68 -25.41
N ASP A 119 -25.51 -22.51 -26.57
CA ASP A 119 -25.75 -23.34 -27.75
C ASP A 119 -25.40 -24.83 -27.49
N LYS A 120 -24.42 -25.11 -26.62
CA LYS A 120 -23.95 -26.47 -26.28
C LYS A 120 -24.67 -27.12 -25.10
N ASN A 121 -24.94 -26.35 -24.04
CA ASN A 121 -25.38 -26.89 -22.74
C ASN A 121 -26.79 -26.42 -22.34
N GLY A 122 -27.42 -25.54 -23.13
CA GLY A 122 -28.70 -24.92 -22.80
C GLY A 122 -28.56 -23.66 -21.92
N PRO A 123 -29.69 -23.12 -21.43
CA PRO A 123 -29.69 -21.90 -20.62
C PRO A 123 -28.77 -22.00 -19.40
N ILE A 124 -28.12 -20.89 -19.06
CA ILE A 124 -27.32 -20.77 -17.83
C ILE A 124 -28.28 -20.49 -16.68
N ASP A 125 -28.21 -21.30 -15.62
CA ASP A 125 -29.03 -21.12 -14.42
C ASP A 125 -28.40 -20.10 -13.46
N ARG A 126 -27.06 -20.06 -13.42
CA ARG A 126 -26.31 -19.19 -12.51
C ARG A 126 -24.97 -18.73 -13.06
N PHE A 127 -24.71 -17.44 -12.90
CA PHE A 127 -23.39 -16.85 -13.11
C PHE A 127 -22.63 -16.69 -11.79
N VAL A 128 -21.35 -17.01 -11.79
CA VAL A 128 -20.41 -16.70 -10.71
C VAL A 128 -19.44 -15.61 -11.16
N PHE A 129 -19.26 -14.56 -10.36
CA PHE A 129 -18.32 -13.46 -10.59
C PHE A 129 -17.31 -13.34 -9.45
N LEU A 130 -16.15 -12.76 -9.73
CA LEU A 130 -15.09 -12.50 -8.75
C LEU A 130 -14.95 -10.98 -8.54
N ASP A 131 -15.28 -10.48 -7.36
CA ASP A 131 -15.22 -9.05 -7.02
C ASP A 131 -13.92 -8.75 -6.27
N SER A 132 -12.97 -8.14 -6.98
CA SER A 132 -11.63 -7.81 -6.49
C SER A 132 -10.94 -6.83 -7.44
N THR A 133 -9.84 -6.22 -7.01
CA THR A 133 -8.87 -5.65 -7.95
C THR A 133 -8.23 -6.75 -8.80
N TRP A 134 -7.85 -6.44 -10.04
CA TRP A 134 -7.24 -7.42 -10.96
C TRP A 134 -5.96 -8.08 -10.41
N GLN A 135 -5.20 -7.38 -9.57
CA GLN A 135 -4.02 -7.92 -8.90
C GLN A 135 -4.38 -9.02 -7.88
N GLN A 136 -5.56 -8.92 -7.26
CA GLN A 136 -6.04 -9.86 -6.24
C GLN A 136 -6.83 -11.03 -6.85
N THR A 137 -7.38 -10.89 -8.07
CA THR A 137 -8.29 -11.89 -8.66
C THR A 137 -7.66 -13.29 -8.80
N GLY A 138 -6.33 -13.38 -8.90
CA GLY A 138 -5.62 -14.66 -8.91
C GLY A 138 -5.88 -15.51 -7.66
N SER A 139 -6.00 -14.90 -6.47
CA SER A 139 -6.30 -15.61 -5.23
C SER A 139 -7.71 -16.19 -5.24
N LEU A 140 -8.67 -15.44 -5.77
CA LEU A 140 -10.06 -15.86 -5.91
C LEU A 140 -10.22 -16.98 -6.94
N ARG A 141 -9.56 -16.87 -8.10
CA ARG A 141 -9.65 -17.89 -9.15
C ARG A 141 -9.11 -19.25 -8.69
N ASN A 142 -8.17 -19.25 -7.74
CA ASN A 142 -7.54 -20.47 -7.23
C ASN A 142 -8.33 -21.15 -6.09
N ILE A 143 -9.53 -20.66 -5.75
CA ILE A 143 -10.41 -21.31 -4.77
C ILE A 143 -10.81 -22.70 -5.28
N LYS A 144 -10.47 -23.74 -4.51
CA LYS A 144 -10.72 -25.16 -4.87
C LYS A 144 -12.19 -25.45 -5.18
N LYS A 145 -13.12 -24.74 -4.54
CA LYS A 145 -14.57 -24.85 -4.74
C LYS A 145 -15.06 -24.43 -6.14
N LEU A 146 -14.18 -23.84 -6.98
CA LEU A 146 -14.51 -23.35 -8.32
C LEU A 146 -13.89 -24.16 -9.46
N TYR A 147 -13.06 -25.16 -9.17
CA TYR A 147 -12.18 -25.80 -10.17
C TYR A 147 -12.91 -26.46 -11.33
N ASN A 148 -14.12 -26.98 -11.10
CA ASN A 148 -14.90 -27.66 -12.13
C ASN A 148 -15.85 -26.73 -12.90
N LEU A 149 -15.90 -25.43 -12.56
CA LEU A 149 -16.74 -24.48 -13.29
C LEU A 149 -16.18 -24.23 -14.68
N THR A 150 -17.07 -24.22 -15.68
CA THR A 150 -16.71 -23.78 -17.03
C THR A 150 -16.52 -22.25 -17.03
N TYR A 151 -15.41 -21.80 -17.61
CA TYR A 151 -15.14 -20.40 -17.82
C TYR A 151 -15.91 -19.88 -19.04
N VAL A 152 -16.65 -18.80 -18.86
CA VAL A 152 -17.26 -18.05 -19.97
C VAL A 152 -16.73 -16.63 -20.03
N SER A 153 -16.62 -16.09 -21.23
CA SER A 153 -16.26 -14.70 -21.47
C SER A 153 -17.36 -13.96 -22.22
N MET A 154 -17.51 -12.69 -21.89
CA MET A 154 -18.35 -11.75 -22.62
C MET A 154 -17.59 -11.14 -23.79
N LYS A 155 -18.31 -10.45 -24.67
CA LYS A 155 -17.72 -9.48 -25.59
C LYS A 155 -17.05 -8.35 -24.81
N THR A 156 -16.14 -7.66 -25.47
CA THR A 156 -15.51 -6.46 -24.94
C THR A 156 -16.54 -5.33 -24.88
N TYR A 157 -16.72 -4.74 -23.70
CA TYR A 157 -17.55 -3.56 -23.48
C TYR A 157 -16.71 -2.49 -22.80
N LYS A 158 -16.96 -1.24 -23.16
CA LYS A 158 -16.35 -0.10 -22.49
C LYS A 158 -17.06 0.15 -21.16
N THR A 159 -16.30 0.28 -20.09
CA THR A 159 -16.79 0.64 -18.75
C THR A 159 -17.23 2.10 -18.71
N ASP A 160 -18.36 2.35 -18.06
CA ASP A 160 -18.78 3.67 -17.62
C ASP A 160 -18.34 3.94 -16.16
N TYR A 161 -17.70 2.95 -15.52
CA TYR A 161 -17.18 3.06 -14.17
C TYR A 161 -16.03 4.07 -14.09
N TRP A 162 -16.16 5.02 -13.18
CA TRP A 162 -15.26 6.18 -13.03
C TRP A 162 -13.83 5.82 -12.63
N ARG A 163 -13.55 4.57 -12.23
CA ARG A 163 -12.23 4.10 -11.81
C ARG A 163 -11.73 2.99 -12.75
N PRO A 164 -11.25 3.35 -13.96
CA PRO A 164 -10.47 2.44 -14.78
C PRO A 164 -9.29 1.89 -13.97
N GLN A 165 -9.02 0.60 -14.13
CA GLN A 165 -7.93 -0.04 -13.41
C GLN A 165 -6.60 0.36 -14.07
N TYR A 166 -5.70 0.97 -13.30
CA TYR A 166 -4.42 1.46 -13.83
C TYR A 166 -3.64 0.31 -14.50
N LYS A 167 -3.15 0.52 -15.73
CA LYS A 167 -2.53 -0.46 -16.67
C LYS A 167 -3.50 -1.36 -17.46
N PHE A 168 -4.80 -1.25 -17.24
CA PHE A 168 -5.82 -1.97 -17.98
C PHE A 168 -6.65 -0.96 -18.78
N GLY A 169 -7.09 -1.35 -19.99
CA GLY A 169 -7.90 -0.45 -20.82
C GLY A 169 -9.31 -0.26 -20.25
N ASP A 170 -10.12 0.55 -20.93
CA ASP A 170 -11.50 0.81 -20.55
C ASP A 170 -12.44 -0.38 -20.80
N GLU A 171 -11.92 -1.50 -21.31
CA GLU A 171 -12.63 -2.78 -21.44
C GLU A 171 -12.81 -3.57 -20.13
N TYR A 172 -12.17 -3.12 -19.06
CA TYR A 172 -12.15 -3.81 -17.77
C TYR A 172 -13.29 -3.33 -16.86
N LEU A 173 -14.44 -4.00 -17.01
CA LEU A 173 -15.70 -3.70 -16.34
C LEU A 173 -15.65 -3.85 -14.81
N ALA A 174 -16.42 -3.02 -14.11
CA ALA A 174 -16.78 -3.26 -12.71
C ALA A 174 -17.69 -4.49 -12.59
N THR A 175 -17.73 -5.13 -11.41
CA THR A 175 -18.53 -6.35 -11.19
C THR A 175 -20.00 -6.17 -11.56
N ILE A 176 -20.63 -5.05 -11.20
CA ILE A 176 -22.03 -4.78 -11.54
C ILE A 176 -22.27 -4.61 -13.06
N GLU A 177 -21.31 -4.04 -13.78
CA GLU A 177 -21.37 -3.91 -15.24
C GLU A 177 -21.20 -5.28 -15.90
N ALA A 178 -20.26 -6.09 -15.40
CA ALA A 178 -20.06 -7.46 -15.87
C ALA A 178 -21.34 -8.31 -15.65
N VAL A 179 -22.02 -8.15 -14.52
CA VAL A 179 -23.33 -8.79 -14.25
C VAL A 179 -24.39 -8.34 -15.27
N TYR A 180 -24.46 -7.04 -15.56
CA TYR A 180 -25.40 -6.49 -16.55
C TYR A 180 -25.16 -7.06 -17.95
N PHE A 181 -23.92 -7.00 -18.44
CA PHE A 181 -23.58 -7.45 -19.80
C PHE A 181 -23.68 -8.96 -19.96
N ALA A 182 -23.32 -9.76 -18.94
CA ALA A 182 -23.48 -11.22 -19.01
C ALA A 182 -24.96 -11.63 -19.10
N ASN A 183 -25.83 -11.02 -18.28
CA ASN A 183 -27.27 -11.26 -18.36
C ASN A 183 -27.85 -10.82 -19.70
N LYS A 184 -27.37 -9.70 -20.25
CA LYS A 184 -27.78 -9.21 -21.57
C LYS A 184 -27.39 -10.19 -22.68
N GLU A 185 -26.14 -10.64 -22.71
CA GLU A 185 -25.67 -11.61 -23.71
C GLU A 185 -26.39 -12.95 -23.59
N ALA A 186 -26.62 -13.45 -22.37
CA ALA A 186 -27.37 -14.69 -22.15
C ALA A 186 -28.82 -14.58 -22.65
N TRP A 187 -29.49 -13.46 -22.34
CA TRP A 187 -30.85 -13.23 -22.81
C TRP A 187 -30.91 -13.09 -24.33
N GLU A 188 -29.94 -12.40 -24.94
CA GLU A 188 -29.84 -12.28 -26.39
C GLU A 188 -29.61 -13.64 -27.05
N ALA A 189 -28.71 -14.48 -26.51
CA ALA A 189 -28.45 -15.82 -27.03
C ALA A 189 -29.70 -16.70 -27.04
N ILE A 190 -30.50 -16.68 -25.95
CA ILE A 190 -31.72 -17.48 -25.83
C ILE A 190 -32.85 -16.96 -26.74
N ASN A 191 -32.99 -15.64 -26.89
CA ASN A 191 -34.16 -15.06 -27.56
C ASN A 191 -33.96 -14.75 -29.05
N ILE A 192 -32.72 -14.54 -29.51
CA ILE A 192 -32.44 -14.36 -30.93
C ILE A 192 -32.68 -15.69 -31.68
N GLY A 193 -32.33 -16.84 -31.07
CA GLY A 193 -32.65 -18.17 -31.62
C GLY A 193 -34.15 -18.39 -31.83
N LYS A 194 -35.00 -17.91 -30.91
CA LYS A 194 -36.46 -18.03 -31.05
C LYS A 194 -37.03 -17.18 -32.20
N LYS A 195 -36.45 -16.01 -32.48
CA LYS A 195 -36.88 -15.16 -33.60
C LYS A 195 -36.48 -15.74 -34.96
N GLU A 196 -35.39 -16.49 -35.04
CA GLU A 196 -35.00 -17.17 -36.28
C GLU A 196 -35.85 -18.42 -36.53
N ILE A 197 -36.23 -19.16 -35.48
CA ILE A 197 -37.12 -20.33 -35.60
C ILE A 197 -38.54 -19.91 -35.98
N SER A 198 -39.07 -18.82 -35.42
CA SER A 198 -40.40 -18.31 -35.79
C SER A 198 -40.44 -17.75 -37.22
N LYS A 199 -39.34 -17.17 -37.70
CA LYS A 199 -39.22 -16.76 -39.11
C LYS A 199 -39.16 -17.96 -40.05
N LYS A 200 -38.34 -18.99 -39.74
CA LYS A 200 -38.25 -20.21 -40.57
C LYS A 200 -39.56 -21.00 -40.62
N SER A 201 -40.32 -21.09 -39.53
CA SER A 201 -41.61 -21.79 -39.55
C SER A 201 -42.69 -21.04 -40.35
N PHE A 202 -42.60 -19.71 -40.45
CA PHE A 202 -43.43 -18.92 -41.35
C PHE A 202 -42.99 -19.04 -42.83
N SER A 203 -41.70 -19.18 -43.11
CA SER A 203 -41.20 -19.39 -44.48
C SER A 203 -41.63 -20.75 -45.06
N ILE A 204 -41.59 -21.81 -44.25
CA ILE A 204 -41.91 -23.17 -44.71
C ILE A 204 -43.41 -23.36 -45.00
N LYS A 205 -44.29 -22.53 -44.43
CA LYS A 205 -45.73 -22.51 -44.78
C LYS A 205 -46.05 -21.64 -46.00
N ALA A 206 -45.17 -20.72 -46.40
CA ALA A 206 -45.39 -19.84 -47.55
C ALA A 206 -44.82 -20.39 -48.87
N GLU A 207 -43.90 -21.36 -48.82
CA GLU A 207 -43.22 -21.89 -50.02
C GLU A 207 -43.92 -23.06 -50.73
N LYS A 208 -45.16 -23.43 -50.35
CA LYS A 208 -45.94 -24.43 -51.07
C LYS A 208 -46.78 -23.89 -52.24
N ASP A 209 -46.88 -22.57 -52.37
CA ASP A 209 -47.59 -21.93 -53.48
C ASP A 209 -46.63 -21.06 -54.30
N LYS A 210 -46.02 -21.64 -55.33
CA LYS A 210 -45.52 -21.03 -56.59
C LYS A 210 -44.35 -21.83 -57.17
N SER A 211 -44.72 -22.89 -57.89
CA SER A 211 -43.90 -23.48 -58.94
C SER A 211 -44.02 -22.63 -60.20
N THR A 212 -42.91 -22.09 -60.73
CA THR A 212 -42.47 -22.24 -62.14
C THR A 212 -41.24 -21.38 -62.48
N ILE A 213 -40.20 -22.08 -63.00
CA ILE A 213 -39.19 -21.66 -64.01
C ILE A 213 -38.08 -20.71 -63.51
N LEU A 214 -36.92 -21.19 -63.02
CA LEU A 214 -35.70 -21.76 -63.66
C LEU A 214 -34.65 -20.74 -64.23
N PRO A 215 -33.32 -21.04 -64.14
CA PRO A 215 -32.27 -20.12 -63.68
C PRO A 215 -30.95 -20.18 -64.52
N LYS A 216 -29.80 -19.80 -63.90
CA LYS A 216 -28.35 -19.96 -64.28
C LYS A 216 -27.74 -18.69 -64.90
N ASP A 217 -26.50 -18.23 -64.68
CA ASP A 217 -25.20 -18.80 -64.25
C ASP A 217 -24.31 -17.58 -63.82
N SER A 218 -23.70 -17.51 -62.63
CA SER A 218 -22.36 -17.96 -62.22
C SER A 218 -21.15 -17.00 -62.39
N ARG A 219 -20.31 -17.02 -61.34
CA ARG A 219 -18.85 -16.74 -61.25
C ARG A 219 -18.32 -15.35 -60.82
N LYS A 220 -17.95 -15.30 -59.52
CA LYS A 220 -16.63 -14.96 -58.93
C LYS A 220 -15.82 -13.78 -59.50
N LYS A 221 -15.49 -12.81 -58.64
CA LYS A 221 -14.08 -12.46 -58.27
C LYS A 221 -14.01 -11.43 -57.13
N LYS A 222 -13.12 -11.69 -56.17
CA LYS A 222 -12.66 -10.80 -55.08
C LYS A 222 -11.85 -9.64 -55.66
N VAL A 223 -12.03 -8.41 -55.14
CA VAL A 223 -11.02 -7.35 -55.13
C VAL A 223 -11.14 -6.54 -53.83
N ASN A 224 -10.02 -6.39 -53.12
CA ASN A 224 -9.82 -5.50 -51.97
C ASN A 224 -9.82 -4.04 -52.43
N ILE A 225 -10.54 -3.15 -51.75
CA ILE A 225 -10.35 -1.69 -51.86
C ILE A 225 -10.35 -1.08 -50.46
N LYS A 226 -9.20 -0.51 -50.08
CA LYS A 226 -9.05 0.50 -49.01
C LYS A 226 -9.72 1.78 -49.47
N LEU A 227 -10.55 2.40 -48.63
CA LEU A 227 -10.94 3.80 -48.77
C LEU A 227 -10.93 4.49 -47.40
N LYS A 228 -10.06 5.49 -47.30
CA LYS A 228 -10.09 6.58 -46.32
C LYS A 228 -11.26 7.52 -46.69
N GLY A 229 -11.84 8.16 -45.68
CA GLY A 229 -12.31 9.54 -45.81
C GLY A 229 -13.70 9.84 -45.28
N MET A 230 -13.75 10.93 -44.49
CA MET A 230 -14.88 11.85 -44.27
C MET A 230 -15.80 11.60 -43.07
N SER A 231 -15.36 12.20 -41.95
CA SER A 231 -16.04 13.23 -41.14
C SER A 231 -17.56 13.18 -40.99
N ASN A 232 -18.01 13.15 -39.74
CA ASN A 232 -19.05 14.07 -39.27
C ASN A 232 -18.88 14.41 -37.77
N GLN A 233 -19.17 15.67 -37.48
CA GLN A 233 -18.98 16.42 -36.24
C GLN A 233 -20.07 16.15 -35.19
N ASN A 234 -19.84 16.72 -33.99
CA ASN A 234 -20.74 16.96 -32.84
C ASN A 234 -20.55 16.00 -31.66
N THR A 235 -20.40 16.42 -30.39
CA THR A 235 -20.24 17.73 -29.72
C THR A 235 -19.94 17.45 -28.24
N SER A 236 -18.85 18.03 -27.72
CA SER A 236 -18.63 18.58 -26.37
C SER A 236 -19.07 17.83 -25.09
N ARG A 237 -18.07 17.45 -24.26
CA ARG A 237 -17.88 18.01 -22.89
C ARG A 237 -16.45 17.78 -22.39
N SER A 238 -15.93 18.83 -21.78
CA SER A 238 -14.53 19.24 -21.57
C SER A 238 -13.77 18.48 -20.47
N SER A 239 -12.58 17.99 -20.81
CA SER A 239 -11.50 17.66 -19.88
C SER A 239 -10.44 18.77 -19.91
N ILE A 240 -10.23 19.44 -18.77
CA ILE A 240 -9.13 20.40 -18.58
C ILE A 240 -7.87 19.59 -18.27
N SER A 241 -6.97 19.56 -19.24
CA SER A 241 -5.61 19.03 -19.11
C SER A 241 -4.72 20.12 -18.54
N ILE A 242 -4.18 19.94 -17.33
CA ILE A 242 -3.06 20.74 -16.82
C ILE A 242 -1.80 19.87 -16.94
N ASN A 243 -0.92 20.29 -17.85
CA ASN A 243 0.40 19.71 -18.06
C ASN A 243 1.28 19.98 -16.82
N LEU A 244 1.80 18.92 -16.19
CA LEU A 244 3.07 18.99 -15.45
C LEU A 244 4.16 18.36 -16.33
N PRO A 245 5.40 18.89 -16.31
CA PRO A 245 6.44 18.47 -17.22
C PRO A 245 6.86 17.02 -16.92
N GLU A 246 6.71 16.15 -17.91
CA GLU A 246 7.34 14.83 -17.94
C GLU A 246 8.84 15.03 -18.19
N THR A 247 9.67 14.93 -17.14
CA THR A 247 11.11 14.72 -17.31
C THR A 247 11.33 13.29 -17.78
N LYS A 248 11.35 13.11 -19.11
CA LYS A 248 11.89 11.91 -19.77
C LYS A 248 13.41 11.91 -19.57
N ILE A 249 13.91 11.01 -18.73
CA ILE A 249 15.34 10.69 -18.71
C ILE A 249 15.58 9.69 -19.84
N GLU A 250 16.06 10.20 -20.98
CA GLU A 250 16.65 9.37 -22.03
C GLU A 250 18.03 8.88 -21.55
N VAL A 251 18.15 7.57 -21.36
CA VAL A 251 19.45 6.92 -21.15
C VAL A 251 20.08 6.72 -22.53
N GLN A 252 20.91 7.66 -22.97
CA GLN A 252 21.81 7.44 -24.09
C GLN A 252 23.01 6.61 -23.62
N LYS A 253 23.16 5.43 -24.24
CA LYS A 253 24.36 4.60 -24.16
C LYS A 253 25.47 5.28 -24.95
N GLN A 254 26.59 5.57 -24.30
CA GLN A 254 27.87 5.69 -25.00
C GLN A 254 28.91 4.84 -24.27
N ASP A 255 29.26 3.74 -24.94
CA ASP A 255 30.53 3.06 -24.76
C ASP A 255 31.66 4.04 -25.13
N ASN A 256 32.66 4.20 -24.26
CA ASN A 256 34.06 4.10 -24.69
C ASN A 256 35.04 4.10 -23.51
N SER A 257 36.07 3.29 -23.75
CA SER A 257 37.18 2.85 -22.94
C SER A 257 38.19 3.92 -22.48
N SER A 258 38.91 3.54 -21.41
CA SER A 258 40.32 3.82 -21.08
C SER A 258 40.64 4.92 -20.04
N CYS A 259 40.84 4.44 -18.80
CA CYS A 259 42.04 4.59 -17.96
C CYS A 259 42.76 5.94 -17.91
N ASN A 260 42.71 6.63 -16.77
CA ASN A 260 43.87 6.78 -15.88
C ASN A 260 43.54 7.49 -14.56
N ASN A 261 44.21 7.00 -13.51
CA ASN A 261 44.17 7.40 -12.11
C ASN A 261 44.52 8.89 -11.87
N GLN A 262 43.88 9.53 -10.90
CA GLN A 262 44.49 10.08 -9.67
C GLN A 262 43.39 10.55 -8.68
N PRO A 263 43.59 10.44 -7.36
CA PRO A 263 42.58 10.81 -6.37
C PRO A 263 42.76 12.29 -5.98
N GLU A 264 41.81 13.15 -6.35
CA GLU A 264 41.74 14.52 -5.81
C GLU A 264 40.67 14.63 -4.74
N ASP A 265 41.18 14.95 -3.56
CA ASP A 265 40.53 15.29 -2.31
C ASP A 265 39.83 16.66 -2.48
N SER A 266 38.49 16.68 -2.59
CA SER A 266 37.73 17.92 -2.61
C SER A 266 36.46 17.82 -1.74
N LEU A 267 36.64 18.05 -0.45
CA LEU A 267 35.58 18.44 0.48
C LEU A 267 34.98 19.79 0.06
N THR A 268 34.04 19.78 -0.89
CA THR A 268 33.20 20.93 -1.19
C THR A 268 32.26 21.21 0.00
N LYS A 269 32.67 22.14 0.87
CA LYS A 269 31.78 22.83 1.81
C LYS A 269 30.63 23.48 1.00
N ARG A 270 29.43 22.92 1.12
CA ARG A 270 28.19 23.51 0.60
C ARG A 270 27.77 24.67 1.50
N THR A 271 27.90 25.89 1.01
CA THR A 271 27.44 27.10 1.71
C THR A 271 25.92 27.22 1.57
N ILE A 272 25.16 26.85 2.60
CA ILE A 272 23.76 27.29 2.75
C ILE A 272 23.78 28.81 2.92
N SER A 273 22.91 29.57 2.25
CA SER A 273 22.79 31.01 2.49
C SER A 273 22.50 31.23 3.99
N LYS A 274 23.26 32.13 4.64
CA LYS A 274 23.15 32.33 6.10
C LYS A 274 21.73 32.70 6.52
N GLU A 275 20.97 33.40 5.68
CA GLU A 275 19.57 33.76 5.90
C GLU A 275 18.70 32.49 6.00
N ASN A 276 18.67 31.62 4.99
CA ASN A 276 17.86 30.38 5.04
C ASN A 276 18.15 29.50 6.28
N SER A 277 19.36 29.57 6.84
CA SER A 277 19.71 28.87 8.09
C SER A 277 19.04 29.47 9.34
N VAL A 278 18.84 30.79 9.39
CA VAL A 278 18.29 31.51 10.55
C VAL A 278 16.77 31.33 10.63
N GLU A 279 16.04 31.53 9.53
CA GLU A 279 14.60 31.29 9.47
C GLU A 279 14.25 29.84 9.82
N LYS A 280 15.01 28.87 9.27
CA LYS A 280 14.86 27.45 9.59
C LYS A 280 15.09 27.17 11.07
N ARG A 281 16.12 27.77 11.69
CA ARG A 281 16.37 27.66 13.14
C ARG A 281 15.24 28.27 13.97
N ARG A 282 14.70 29.43 13.57
CA ARG A 282 13.56 30.08 14.25
C ARG A 282 12.30 29.23 14.19
N ALA A 283 11.95 28.70 13.03
CA ALA A 283 10.80 27.81 12.87
C ALA A 283 10.92 26.57 13.78
N ARG A 284 12.13 25.98 13.85
CA ARG A 284 12.43 24.86 14.75
C ARG A 284 12.28 25.20 16.22
N LEU A 285 12.70 26.39 16.65
CA LEU A 285 12.59 26.82 18.05
C LEU A 285 11.13 27.02 18.49
N ASN A 286 10.22 27.36 17.57
CA ASN A 286 8.79 27.53 17.84
C ASN A 286 8.02 26.21 17.93
N MET A 287 8.61 25.09 17.50
CA MET A 287 7.99 23.78 17.58
C MET A 287 8.09 23.20 19.01
N PRO A 288 7.03 22.54 19.54
CA PRO A 288 7.12 21.88 20.83
C PRO A 288 8.27 20.86 20.88
N LEU A 289 8.98 20.81 22.02
CA LEU A 289 10.15 19.95 22.23
C LEU A 289 9.90 18.49 21.79
N LEU A 290 8.70 17.98 22.08
CA LEU A 290 8.27 16.63 21.72
C LEU A 290 8.45 16.33 20.22
N TYR A 291 8.12 17.25 19.31
CA TYR A 291 8.30 17.05 17.87
C TYR A 291 9.73 17.36 17.44
N ARG A 292 10.37 18.36 18.04
CA ARG A 292 11.77 18.72 17.77
C ARG A 292 12.70 17.53 17.98
N MET A 293 12.43 16.72 18.99
CA MET A 293 13.23 15.54 19.31
C MET A 293 13.23 14.50 18.18
N TYR A 294 12.22 14.45 17.30
CA TYR A 294 12.13 13.48 16.21
C TYR A 294 12.65 14.00 14.86
N GLU A 295 13.03 15.27 14.78
CA GLU A 295 13.74 15.79 13.62
C GLU A 295 15.25 15.50 13.69
N SER A 296 15.98 15.70 12.61
CA SER A 296 17.45 15.64 12.63
C SER A 296 18.06 16.61 13.64
N GLN A 297 18.89 16.10 14.55
CA GLN A 297 19.58 16.94 15.53
C GLN A 297 20.93 17.49 15.01
N SER A 298 21.40 17.05 13.85
CA SER A 298 22.66 17.46 13.23
C SER A 298 22.41 18.16 11.88
N GLU A 299 23.27 19.11 11.51
CA GLU A 299 23.25 19.70 10.17
C GLU A 299 23.73 18.71 9.09
N ASP A 300 24.50 17.69 9.48
CA ASP A 300 25.07 16.68 8.57
C ASP A 300 24.13 15.49 8.30
N ILE A 301 23.08 15.34 9.12
CA ILE A 301 22.08 14.28 9.00
C ILE A 301 20.78 14.89 8.49
N ARG A 302 20.17 14.30 7.46
CA ARG A 302 19.10 14.91 6.66
C ARG A 302 17.90 13.99 6.51
N GLY A 303 16.75 14.47 6.97
CA GLY A 303 15.45 13.96 6.53
C GLY A 303 15.12 14.39 5.10
N THR A 304 14.11 13.75 4.50
CA THR A 304 13.54 14.15 3.21
C THR A 304 12.32 15.07 3.35
N ILE A 305 11.73 15.17 4.55
CA ILE A 305 10.60 16.05 4.86
C ILE A 305 11.07 17.17 5.79
N SER A 306 10.94 18.42 5.35
CA SER A 306 11.24 19.62 6.14
C SER A 306 10.05 20.57 6.31
N GLY A 307 8.92 20.31 5.63
CA GLY A 307 7.76 21.20 5.61
C GLY A 307 7.99 22.50 4.80
N PRO A 308 6.93 23.25 4.46
CA PRO A 308 7.07 24.63 4.01
C PRO A 308 7.60 25.52 5.14
N GLU A 309 8.36 26.56 4.76
CA GLU A 309 8.81 27.60 5.69
C GLU A 309 7.62 28.40 6.24
N THR A 310 7.62 28.68 7.55
CA THR A 310 6.73 29.70 8.13
C THR A 310 7.23 31.08 7.68
N PRO A 311 6.40 31.95 7.05
CA PRO A 311 4.96 32.12 7.32
C PRO A 311 3.99 31.41 6.36
N ASN A 312 4.46 30.67 5.35
CA ASN A 312 3.63 30.13 4.26
C ASN A 312 2.78 28.89 4.66
N PHE A 313 2.70 28.56 5.94
CA PHE A 313 1.95 27.40 6.43
C PHE A 313 0.63 27.84 7.07
N HIS A 314 -0.49 27.47 6.44
CA HIS A 314 -1.85 27.76 6.90
C HIS A 314 -2.65 26.45 7.08
N PRO A 315 -2.73 25.89 8.31
CA PRO A 315 -3.34 24.58 8.52
C PRO A 315 -4.81 24.52 8.12
N GLU A 316 -5.56 25.62 8.24
CA GLU A 316 -6.96 25.73 7.84
C GLU A 316 -7.15 25.59 6.33
N GLU A 317 -6.28 26.20 5.53
CA GLU A 317 -6.34 26.08 4.06
C GLU A 317 -5.98 24.67 3.60
N VAL A 318 -4.97 24.05 4.22
CA VAL A 318 -4.64 22.66 3.94
C VAL A 318 -5.78 21.72 4.37
N ALA A 319 -6.42 21.98 5.51
CA ALA A 319 -7.59 21.22 5.96
C ALA A 319 -8.77 21.35 4.99
N LYS A 320 -9.03 22.54 4.43
CA LYS A 320 -10.02 22.73 3.35
C LYS A 320 -9.66 21.92 2.12
N THR A 321 -8.43 21.98 1.67
CA THR A 321 -7.95 21.23 0.50
C THR A 321 -8.12 19.72 0.71
N LEU A 322 -7.73 19.20 1.88
CA LEU A 322 -7.94 17.80 2.26
C LEU A 322 -9.42 17.43 2.30
N ARG A 323 -10.28 18.30 2.85
CA ARG A 323 -11.72 18.05 2.91
C ARG A 323 -12.31 17.91 1.52
N HIS A 324 -11.96 18.80 0.59
CA HIS A 324 -12.40 18.71 -0.80
C HIS A 324 -11.87 17.44 -1.48
N ALA A 325 -10.62 17.05 -1.22
CA ALA A 325 -10.02 15.84 -1.79
C ALA A 325 -10.63 14.53 -1.25
N LEU A 326 -11.13 14.54 -0.01
CA LEU A 326 -11.75 13.39 0.65
C LEU A 326 -13.27 13.33 0.44
N VAL A 327 -13.94 14.43 0.06
CA VAL A 327 -15.39 14.47 -0.14
C VAL A 327 -15.73 14.34 -1.62
N GLY A 328 -16.32 13.20 -1.99
CA GLY A 328 -16.89 13.01 -3.32
C GLY A 328 -17.09 11.55 -3.67
N ILE A 329 -17.57 11.29 -4.89
CA ILE A 329 -17.55 9.93 -5.47
C ILE A 329 -16.10 9.53 -5.75
N THR A 330 -15.27 10.52 -6.12
CA THR A 330 -13.86 10.36 -6.46
C THR A 330 -12.99 11.02 -5.41
N THR A 331 -12.03 10.28 -4.88
CA THR A 331 -10.97 10.80 -4.01
C THR A 331 -9.88 11.43 -4.88
N ASP A 332 -9.44 12.65 -4.57
CA ASP A 332 -8.31 13.28 -5.26
C ASP A 332 -7.00 12.90 -4.57
N ASP A 333 -6.51 11.70 -4.89
CA ASP A 333 -5.33 11.11 -4.27
C ASP A 333 -4.07 11.96 -4.48
N LYS A 334 -3.96 12.73 -5.57
CA LYS A 334 -2.83 13.64 -5.82
C LYS A 334 -2.80 14.77 -4.81
N THR A 335 -3.95 15.38 -4.57
CA THR A 335 -4.11 16.45 -3.59
C THR A 335 -3.85 15.94 -2.18
N ILE A 336 -4.33 14.73 -1.84
CA ILE A 336 -4.03 14.07 -0.55
C ILE A 336 -2.51 13.90 -0.39
N ILE A 337 -1.83 13.38 -1.42
CA ILE A 337 -0.37 13.22 -1.39
C ILE A 337 0.30 14.56 -1.14
N SER A 338 0.04 15.60 -1.92
CA SER A 338 0.68 16.91 -1.71
C SER A 338 0.37 17.51 -0.34
N SER A 339 -0.86 17.36 0.16
CA SER A 339 -1.25 17.93 1.45
C SER A 339 -0.68 17.17 2.65
N ILE A 340 -0.47 15.85 2.56
CA ILE A 340 0.11 15.05 3.66
C ILE A 340 1.63 15.02 3.59
N PHE A 341 2.21 14.81 2.40
CA PHE A 341 3.66 14.63 2.21
C PHE A 341 4.45 15.92 2.45
N LEU A 342 3.94 17.07 2.02
CA LEU A 342 4.71 18.32 2.04
C LEU A 342 4.84 18.94 3.43
N HIS A 343 4.33 18.30 4.48
CA HIS A 343 4.29 18.87 5.83
C HIS A 343 5.03 17.97 6.83
N THR A 344 5.75 18.59 7.78
CA THR A 344 6.34 17.87 8.91
C THR A 344 5.26 17.19 9.76
N ASN A 345 5.63 16.25 10.62
CA ASN A 345 4.69 15.58 11.50
C ASN A 345 3.97 16.59 12.40
N PHE A 346 4.68 17.60 12.91
CA PHE A 346 4.09 18.68 13.68
C PHE A 346 3.08 19.50 12.87
N GLN A 347 3.42 19.88 11.64
CA GLN A 347 2.48 20.59 10.76
C GLN A 347 1.25 19.74 10.45
N ARG A 348 1.41 18.43 10.23
CA ARG A 348 0.29 17.49 10.09
C ARG A 348 -0.59 17.44 11.34
N GLN A 349 -0.02 17.53 12.54
CA GLN A 349 -0.83 17.63 13.76
C GLN A 349 -1.63 18.93 13.83
N MET A 350 -1.06 20.05 13.37
CA MET A 350 -1.80 21.32 13.25
C MET A 350 -2.93 21.21 12.22
N ILE A 351 -2.68 20.56 11.08
CA ILE A 351 -3.71 20.30 10.05
C ILE A 351 -4.82 19.41 10.62
N CYS A 352 -4.49 18.33 11.34
CA CYS A 352 -5.48 17.46 11.98
C CYS A 352 -6.38 18.24 12.95
N LYS A 353 -5.80 19.12 13.78
CA LYS A 353 -6.55 19.98 14.70
C LYS A 353 -7.43 21.00 13.97
N ALA A 354 -6.92 21.64 12.92
CA ALA A 354 -7.71 22.57 12.11
C ALA A 354 -8.89 21.85 11.43
N TYR A 355 -8.65 20.65 10.88
CA TYR A 355 -9.69 19.82 10.27
C TYR A 355 -10.80 19.45 11.26
N GLU A 356 -10.42 19.06 12.48
CA GLU A 356 -11.38 18.75 13.55
C GLU A 356 -12.19 19.97 13.98
N SER A 357 -11.53 21.12 14.18
CA SER A 357 -12.18 22.39 14.52
C SER A 357 -13.16 22.87 13.45
N MET A 358 -12.78 22.77 12.18
CA MET A 358 -13.56 23.32 11.06
C MET A 358 -14.73 22.44 10.64
N TYR A 359 -14.61 21.12 10.79
CA TYR A 359 -15.58 20.17 10.24
C TYR A 359 -16.22 19.25 11.29
N GLU A 360 -15.77 19.29 12.55
CA GLU A 360 -16.17 18.36 13.61
C GLU A 360 -15.97 16.89 13.19
N ARG A 361 -14.86 16.63 12.48
CA ARG A 361 -14.50 15.32 11.93
C ARG A 361 -13.05 14.97 12.22
N ASN A 362 -12.78 13.68 12.31
CA ASN A 362 -11.43 13.19 12.44
C ASN A 362 -10.81 12.94 11.04
N LEU A 363 -9.71 13.62 10.73
CA LEU A 363 -9.03 13.50 9.43
C LEU A 363 -8.55 12.07 9.15
N ILE A 364 -7.99 11.39 10.16
CA ILE A 364 -7.51 10.01 10.02
C ILE A 364 -8.67 9.08 9.66
N GLN A 365 -9.82 9.24 10.32
CA GLN A 365 -11.03 8.47 10.01
C GLN A 365 -11.54 8.75 8.59
N ASP A 366 -11.51 10.01 8.14
CA ASP A 366 -11.92 10.34 6.76
C ASP A 366 -10.96 9.73 5.73
N VAL A 367 -9.65 9.73 5.99
CA VAL A 367 -8.66 9.01 5.17
C VAL A 367 -8.94 7.50 5.17
N GLU A 368 -9.28 6.91 6.32
CA GLU A 368 -9.65 5.51 6.45
C GLU A 368 -10.90 5.13 5.63
N GLU A 369 -11.92 6.00 5.62
CA GLU A 369 -13.17 5.78 4.88
C GLU A 369 -12.97 5.88 3.35
N GLU A 370 -12.10 6.78 2.89
CA GLU A 370 -12.00 7.16 1.48
C GLU A 370 -10.84 6.49 0.70
N THR A 371 -9.71 6.20 1.35
CA THR A 371 -8.48 5.64 0.74
C THR A 371 -8.24 4.19 1.17
N GLY A 372 -7.57 3.34 0.38
CA GLY A 372 -7.39 1.91 0.71
C GLY A 372 -6.00 1.30 0.51
N GLY A 373 -5.82 0.09 1.07
CA GLY A 373 -4.58 -0.68 0.98
C GLY A 373 -3.39 0.02 1.64
N PHE A 374 -2.18 -0.27 1.16
CA PHE A 374 -0.93 0.30 1.69
C PHE A 374 -0.85 1.83 1.53
N PHE A 375 -1.57 2.43 0.58
CA PHE A 375 -1.66 3.88 0.47
C PHE A 375 -2.32 4.50 1.72
N MET A 376 -3.45 3.93 2.14
CA MET A 376 -4.11 4.33 3.39
C MET A 376 -3.19 4.14 4.58
N GLU A 377 -2.56 2.97 4.73
CA GLU A 377 -1.67 2.68 5.85
C GLU A 377 -0.52 3.69 5.95
N LEU A 378 0.09 4.05 4.81
CA LEU A 378 1.13 5.07 4.75
C LEU A 378 0.59 6.47 5.12
N CYS A 379 -0.57 6.88 4.59
CA CYS A 379 -1.19 8.17 4.94
C CYS A 379 -1.50 8.26 6.44
N ILE A 380 -2.06 7.21 7.03
CA ILE A 380 -2.37 7.16 8.46
C ILE A 380 -1.09 7.20 9.30
N ALA A 381 -0.07 6.43 8.92
CA ALA A 381 1.22 6.43 9.61
C ALA A 381 1.86 7.83 9.62
N LEU A 382 1.77 8.54 8.49
CA LEU A 382 2.24 9.92 8.33
C LEU A 382 1.44 10.93 9.17
N LEU A 383 0.13 10.74 9.32
CA LEU A 383 -0.76 11.63 10.07
C LEU A 383 -0.69 11.42 11.59
N ARG A 384 -0.29 10.24 12.08
CA ARG A 384 -0.15 9.98 13.51
C ARG A 384 1.07 10.73 14.09
N PRO A 385 0.99 11.27 15.32
CA PRO A 385 2.19 11.78 15.99
C PRO A 385 3.31 10.74 16.03
N THR A 386 4.56 11.14 15.73
CA THR A 386 5.68 10.20 15.59
C THR A 386 5.83 9.25 16.79
N HIS A 387 5.74 9.78 18.01
CA HIS A 387 5.83 8.98 19.24
C HIS A 387 4.69 7.95 19.39
N ILE A 388 3.47 8.29 18.95
CA ILE A 388 2.34 7.36 18.94
C ILE A 388 2.56 6.25 17.92
N PHE A 389 2.99 6.62 16.70
CA PHE A 389 3.27 5.64 15.65
C PHE A 389 4.40 4.68 16.05
N SER A 390 5.53 5.19 16.54
CA SER A 390 6.65 4.36 17.04
C SER A 390 6.23 3.44 18.19
N THR A 391 5.40 3.93 19.11
CA THR A 391 4.87 3.12 20.22
C THR A 391 3.94 2.03 19.72
N GLN A 392 3.11 2.29 18.70
CA GLN A 392 2.26 1.26 18.09
C GLN A 392 3.10 0.14 17.49
N ILE A 393 4.13 0.48 16.71
CA ILE A 393 5.06 -0.52 16.14
C ILE A 393 5.72 -1.33 17.26
N LEU A 394 6.12 -0.68 18.35
CA LEU A 394 6.66 -1.38 19.52
C LEU A 394 5.65 -2.35 20.14
N ILE A 395 4.40 -1.91 20.37
CA ILE A 395 3.32 -2.76 20.92
C ILE A 395 3.11 -4.00 20.04
N GLU A 396 3.09 -3.81 18.71
CA GLU A 396 2.95 -4.90 17.74
C GLU A 396 4.14 -5.85 17.79
N SER A 397 5.37 -5.32 17.84
CA SER A 397 6.62 -6.10 17.85
C SER A 397 6.83 -6.99 19.08
N ILE A 398 6.19 -6.65 20.22
CA ILE A 398 6.23 -7.49 21.43
C ILE A 398 4.94 -8.29 21.64
N SER A 399 3.98 -8.21 20.71
CA SER A 399 2.73 -8.96 20.81
C SER A 399 2.95 -10.43 20.47
N LEU A 400 2.30 -11.35 21.18
CA LEU A 400 2.43 -12.79 20.94
C LEU A 400 2.07 -13.22 19.51
N LYS A 401 1.26 -12.43 18.79
CA LYS A 401 0.81 -12.74 17.42
C LYS A 401 1.81 -12.31 16.36
N ASN A 402 2.51 -11.19 16.56
CA ASN A 402 3.36 -10.54 15.56
C ASN A 402 4.76 -10.23 16.12
N GLN A 403 5.25 -11.10 17.00
CA GLN A 403 6.51 -10.85 17.71
C GLN A 403 7.68 -10.70 16.73
N ASP A 404 8.39 -9.58 16.80
CA ASP A 404 9.64 -9.32 16.08
C ASP A 404 10.62 -8.57 16.98
N ILE A 405 11.53 -9.35 17.57
CA ILE A 405 12.57 -8.84 18.48
C ILE A 405 13.48 -7.83 17.79
N ASN A 406 13.76 -7.99 16.49
CA ASN A 406 14.66 -7.09 15.78
C ASN A 406 14.05 -5.69 15.70
N ILE A 407 12.74 -5.58 15.49
CA ILE A 407 12.04 -4.28 15.48
C ILE A 407 12.08 -3.63 16.88
N THR A 408 11.88 -4.40 17.95
CA THR A 408 11.98 -3.87 19.33
C THR A 408 13.38 -3.29 19.59
N VAL A 409 14.43 -4.02 19.20
CA VAL A 409 15.83 -3.63 19.39
C VAL A 409 16.19 -2.44 18.50
N GLU A 410 15.71 -2.43 17.26
CA GLU A 410 15.91 -1.33 16.32
C GLU A 410 15.32 -0.02 16.85
N ILE A 411 14.07 -0.05 17.34
CA ILE A 411 13.44 1.12 17.96
C ILE A 411 14.26 1.58 19.16
N ALA A 412 14.67 0.64 20.02
CA ALA A 412 15.44 0.96 21.22
C ALA A 412 16.82 1.56 20.90
N CYS A 413 17.51 1.05 19.87
CA CYS A 413 18.84 1.49 19.49
C CYS A 413 18.85 2.76 18.64
N THR A 414 17.74 3.12 18.01
CA THR A 414 17.66 4.32 17.14
C THR A 414 16.87 5.46 17.78
N SER A 415 16.41 5.27 19.01
CA SER A 415 15.77 6.30 19.83
C SER A 415 16.77 6.94 20.79
N THR A 416 16.68 8.26 20.98
CA THR A 416 17.44 8.97 22.03
C THR A 416 16.88 8.69 23.42
N ASN A 417 17.65 8.93 24.47
CA ASN A 417 17.18 8.75 25.85
C ASN A 417 15.86 9.50 26.16
N PRO A 418 15.68 10.78 25.75
CA PRO A 418 14.39 11.46 25.90
C PRO A 418 13.26 10.80 25.09
N GLN A 419 13.52 10.33 23.87
CA GLN A 419 12.51 9.63 23.06
C GLN A 419 12.09 8.31 23.72
N LEU A 420 13.03 7.55 24.32
CA LEU A 420 12.71 6.32 25.06
C LEU A 420 11.79 6.60 26.27
N ARG A 421 11.98 7.71 26.98
CA ARG A 421 11.08 8.11 28.08
C ARG A 421 9.67 8.37 27.57
N VAL A 422 9.55 9.20 26.53
CA VAL A 422 8.26 9.49 25.86
C VAL A 422 7.59 8.21 25.37
N LEU A 423 8.35 7.30 24.78
CA LEU A 423 7.85 6.02 24.29
C LEU A 423 7.32 5.14 25.44
N LYS A 424 8.01 5.08 26.59
CA LYS A 424 7.53 4.36 27.79
C LYS A 424 6.24 4.96 28.35
N GLU A 425 6.16 6.29 28.40
CA GLU A 425 4.96 7.01 28.85
C GLU A 425 3.79 6.77 27.89
N THR A 426 4.03 6.87 26.58
CA THR A 426 3.03 6.62 25.53
C THR A 426 2.56 5.17 25.54
N TYR A 427 3.45 4.22 25.78
CA TYR A 427 3.09 2.81 25.93
C TYR A 427 2.15 2.61 27.12
N THR A 428 2.49 3.24 28.24
CA THR A 428 1.72 3.13 29.49
C THR A 428 0.33 3.75 29.32
N SER A 429 0.24 4.94 28.71
CA SER A 429 -1.05 5.61 28.46
C SER A 429 -1.93 4.88 27.44
N THR A 430 -1.32 4.24 26.42
CA THR A 430 -2.05 3.53 25.37
C THR A 430 -2.56 2.16 25.85
N THR A 431 -1.77 1.45 26.66
CA THR A 431 -2.05 0.04 27.01
C THR A 431 -2.49 -0.17 28.46
N ASN A 432 -2.39 0.84 29.33
CA ASN A 432 -2.54 0.73 30.78
C ASN A 432 -1.63 -0.34 31.41
N ARG A 433 -0.47 -0.61 30.79
CA ARG A 433 0.52 -1.60 31.25
C ARG A 433 1.92 -1.01 31.22
N ASN A 434 2.82 -1.61 32.00
CA ASN A 434 4.23 -1.21 32.02
C ASN A 434 5.01 -1.97 30.93
N LEU A 435 5.72 -1.23 30.07
CA LEU A 435 6.50 -1.78 28.95
C LEU A 435 7.54 -2.82 29.43
N GLU A 436 8.31 -2.48 30.46
CA GLU A 436 9.42 -3.30 30.94
C GLU A 436 8.93 -4.65 31.48
N LYS A 437 7.77 -4.66 32.15
CA LYS A 437 7.11 -5.90 32.61
C LYS A 437 6.52 -6.69 31.43
N ASP A 438 5.88 -6.02 30.49
CA ASP A 438 5.27 -6.66 29.33
C ASP A 438 6.32 -7.36 28.45
N ILE A 439 7.52 -6.78 28.28
CA ILE A 439 8.62 -7.41 27.54
C ILE A 439 9.01 -8.74 28.18
N VAL A 440 9.24 -8.79 29.49
CA VAL A 440 9.64 -10.03 30.19
C VAL A 440 8.52 -11.07 30.20
N ASN A 441 7.27 -10.64 30.25
CA ASN A 441 6.12 -11.55 30.27
C ASN A 441 5.77 -12.11 28.90
N LYS A 442 6.04 -11.37 27.80
CA LYS A 442 5.66 -11.77 26.43
C LYS A 442 6.79 -12.39 25.64
N ILE A 443 8.05 -12.14 26.00
CA ILE A 443 9.23 -12.68 25.31
C ILE A 443 9.87 -13.75 26.19
N GLU A 444 9.87 -14.98 25.71
CA GLU A 444 10.29 -16.14 26.49
C GLU A 444 11.77 -16.13 26.90
N GLY A 445 12.03 -16.74 28.05
CA GLY A 445 13.36 -17.08 28.52
C GLY A 445 14.24 -15.87 28.86
N ILE A 446 15.55 -16.07 28.77
CA ILE A 446 16.54 -15.03 29.10
C ILE A 446 16.49 -13.86 28.10
N CYS A 447 16.01 -14.10 26.87
CA CYS A 447 15.93 -13.09 25.82
C CYS A 447 15.05 -11.89 26.22
N GLY A 448 13.91 -12.13 26.90
CA GLY A 448 13.08 -11.06 27.42
C GLY A 448 13.83 -10.12 28.37
N LYS A 449 14.74 -10.65 29.20
CA LYS A 449 15.59 -9.83 30.10
C LYS A 449 16.65 -9.04 29.33
N PHE A 450 17.25 -9.61 28.29
CA PHE A 450 18.18 -8.90 27.40
C PHE A 450 17.52 -7.75 26.64
N ILE A 451 16.23 -7.87 26.31
CA ILE A 451 15.49 -6.78 25.66
C ILE A 451 15.05 -5.74 26.71
N GLN A 452 14.66 -6.17 27.91
CA GLN A 452 14.24 -5.28 28.99
C GLN A 452 15.34 -4.27 29.39
N VAL A 453 16.62 -4.64 29.31
CA VAL A 453 17.72 -3.72 29.69
C VAL A 453 17.79 -2.46 28.83
N PHE A 454 17.38 -2.52 27.56
CA PHE A 454 17.32 -1.32 26.71
C PHE A 454 16.32 -0.27 27.19
N PHE A 455 15.29 -0.68 27.93
CA PHE A 455 14.24 0.20 28.41
C PHE A 455 14.42 0.59 29.89
N THR A 456 15.25 -0.16 30.63
CA THR A 456 15.53 0.10 32.06
C THR A 456 16.84 0.82 32.31
N LYS A 457 17.84 0.67 31.42
CA LYS A 457 19.15 1.32 31.52
C LYS A 457 19.24 2.47 30.52
N THR A 458 20.01 3.48 30.90
CA THR A 458 20.27 4.68 30.08
C THR A 458 21.58 4.50 29.33
N ARG A 459 21.60 4.82 28.04
CA ARG A 459 22.83 4.83 27.22
C ARG A 459 23.55 6.16 27.39
N ASP A 460 24.87 6.17 27.36
CA ASP A 460 25.65 7.40 27.32
C ASP A 460 25.41 8.12 25.98
N ASP A 461 24.95 9.36 26.04
CA ASP A 461 24.68 10.20 24.87
C ASP A 461 25.95 10.92 24.35
N ASP A 462 27.06 10.85 25.09
CA ASP A 462 28.31 11.53 24.75
C ASP A 462 29.08 10.78 23.65
N GLU A 463 29.46 11.50 22.60
CA GLU A 463 30.31 10.99 21.52
C GLU A 463 31.80 10.95 21.91
N TYR A 464 32.17 11.51 23.07
CA TYR A 464 33.53 11.43 23.61
C TYR A 464 33.95 9.97 23.86
N ILE A 465 35.07 9.59 23.25
CA ILE A 465 35.65 8.25 23.37
C ILE A 465 36.66 8.24 24.52
N ASN A 466 36.30 7.57 25.63
CA ASN A 466 37.23 7.32 26.72
C ASN A 466 38.09 6.07 26.45
N ASN A 467 39.32 6.28 26.00
CA ASN A 467 40.27 5.21 25.67
C ASN A 467 40.60 4.26 26.83
N GLU A 468 40.49 4.68 28.09
CA GLU A 468 40.73 3.80 29.25
C GLU A 468 39.61 2.77 29.38
N ILE A 469 38.35 3.21 29.24
CA ILE A 469 37.18 2.33 29.23
C ILE A 469 37.23 1.38 28.03
N ILE A 470 37.64 1.86 26.85
CA ILE A 470 37.81 1.00 25.67
C ILE A 470 38.86 -0.09 25.95
N LYS A 471 40.01 0.26 26.54
CA LYS A 471 41.05 -0.71 26.93
C LYS A 471 40.53 -1.72 27.96
N GLU A 472 39.80 -1.26 28.97
CA GLU A 472 39.17 -2.14 29.97
C GLU A 472 38.22 -3.15 29.31
N ASN A 473 37.31 -2.67 28.46
CA ASN A 473 36.35 -3.52 27.76
C ASN A 473 37.04 -4.52 26.80
N LEU A 474 38.08 -4.08 26.08
CA LEU A 474 38.90 -4.96 25.24
C LEU A 474 39.66 -6.02 26.05
N ASN A 475 40.11 -5.69 27.25
CA ASN A 475 40.73 -6.66 28.15
C ASN A 475 39.72 -7.72 28.59
N ILE A 476 38.48 -7.33 28.92
CA ILE A 476 37.39 -8.28 29.24
C ILE A 476 37.14 -9.22 28.04
N ILE A 477 37.03 -8.67 26.82
CA ILE A 477 36.85 -9.45 25.59
C ILE A 477 38.02 -10.43 25.36
N SER A 478 39.26 -9.99 25.62
CA SER A 478 40.47 -10.77 25.34
C SER A 478 40.76 -11.84 26.40
N GLN A 479 40.35 -11.63 27.64
CA GLN A 479 40.55 -12.57 28.75
C GLN A 479 39.51 -13.70 28.76
N SER A 480 38.35 -13.49 28.12
CA SER A 480 37.33 -14.53 28.01
C SER A 480 37.73 -15.62 27.01
N SER A 481 37.58 -16.87 27.42
CA SER A 481 37.78 -18.03 26.52
C SER A 481 36.74 -18.11 25.40
N ASN A 482 35.53 -17.58 25.64
CA ASN A 482 34.44 -17.52 24.67
C ASN A 482 33.50 -16.35 25.01
N ILE A 483 33.93 -15.14 24.66
CA ILE A 483 33.22 -13.90 25.01
C ILE A 483 31.76 -13.88 24.58
N PHE A 484 31.42 -14.55 23.48
CA PHE A 484 30.05 -14.59 22.98
C PHE A 484 29.13 -15.43 23.87
N ASP A 485 29.64 -16.52 24.46
CA ASP A 485 28.85 -17.32 25.40
C ASP A 485 28.69 -16.58 26.73
N ASP A 486 29.77 -15.94 27.21
CA ASP A 486 29.74 -15.15 28.45
C ASP A 486 28.74 -13.99 28.35
N VAL A 487 28.83 -13.19 27.27
CA VAL A 487 27.86 -12.10 26.99
C VAL A 487 26.45 -12.64 26.79
N GLY A 488 26.30 -13.81 26.15
CA GLY A 488 25.01 -14.43 25.90
C GLY A 488 24.29 -14.95 27.15
N LYS A 489 25.00 -15.13 28.27
CA LYS A 489 24.46 -15.64 29.55
C LYS A 489 24.46 -14.59 30.66
N ASN A 490 25.29 -13.56 30.55
CA ASN A 490 25.47 -12.54 31.57
C ASN A 490 24.90 -11.19 31.12
N ILE A 491 23.74 -10.82 31.68
CA ILE A 491 23.03 -9.58 31.37
C ILE A 491 23.86 -8.35 31.78
N ASP A 492 24.60 -8.40 32.89
CA ASP A 492 25.41 -7.27 33.35
C ASP A 492 26.58 -7.03 32.41
N LEU A 493 27.22 -8.11 31.94
CA LEU A 493 28.29 -8.03 30.93
C LEU A 493 27.76 -7.51 29.59
N PHE A 494 26.62 -8.02 29.12
CA PHE A 494 25.94 -7.51 27.92
C PHE A 494 25.59 -6.03 28.05
N THR A 495 25.06 -5.63 29.21
CA THR A 495 24.68 -4.24 29.49
C THR A 495 25.91 -3.34 29.46
N LYS A 496 27.00 -3.73 30.13
CA LYS A 496 28.27 -3.00 30.17
C LYS A 496 28.90 -2.81 28.80
N LEU A 497 28.84 -3.82 27.93
CA LEU A 497 29.52 -3.78 26.63
C LEU A 497 28.67 -3.19 25.51
N PHE A 498 27.33 -3.35 25.53
CA PHE A 498 26.48 -3.07 24.36
C PHE A 498 25.27 -2.16 24.63
N VAL A 499 24.89 -1.93 25.89
CA VAL A 499 23.68 -1.15 26.22
C VAL A 499 24.02 0.23 26.77
N THR A 500 24.86 0.31 27.81
CA THR A 500 25.17 1.60 28.44
C THR A 500 26.20 2.44 27.69
N PRO A 501 27.24 1.90 27.02
CA PRO A 501 28.20 2.76 26.32
C PRO A 501 27.56 3.47 25.12
N SER A 502 28.08 4.66 24.78
CA SER A 502 27.66 5.37 23.56
C SER A 502 27.96 4.54 22.30
N PHE A 503 27.21 4.79 21.22
CA PHE A 503 27.47 4.09 19.96
C PHE A 503 28.87 4.36 19.41
N ALA A 504 29.41 5.57 19.62
CA ALA A 504 30.79 5.91 19.30
C ALA A 504 31.78 5.03 20.06
N SER A 505 31.54 4.79 21.35
CA SER A 505 32.38 3.91 22.18
C SER A 505 32.28 2.44 21.76
N ILE A 506 31.07 1.94 21.43
CA ILE A 506 30.88 0.57 20.93
C ILE A 506 31.61 0.39 19.61
N ARG A 507 31.47 1.35 18.68
CA ARG A 507 32.17 1.35 17.39
C ARG A 507 33.68 1.30 17.60
N GLU A 508 34.23 2.19 18.42
CA GLU A 508 35.68 2.23 18.69
C GLU A 508 36.18 0.91 19.28
N MET A 509 35.45 0.33 20.24
CA MET A 509 35.77 -0.96 20.83
C MET A 509 35.83 -2.07 19.78
N ILE A 510 34.81 -2.15 18.92
CA ILE A 510 34.72 -3.20 17.88
C ILE A 510 35.78 -2.99 16.80
N ASP A 511 35.98 -1.76 16.34
CA ASP A 511 36.97 -1.45 15.29
C ASP A 511 38.41 -1.66 15.82
N THR A 512 38.68 -1.32 17.09
CA THR A 512 39.96 -1.62 17.74
C THR A 512 40.18 -3.13 17.88
N TYR A 513 39.14 -3.90 18.24
CA TYR A 513 39.21 -5.36 18.27
C TYR A 513 39.52 -5.92 16.87
N ASP A 514 38.80 -5.47 15.85
CA ASP A 514 38.93 -5.95 14.46
C ASP A 514 40.28 -5.61 13.83
N SER A 515 40.86 -4.44 14.15
CA SER A 515 42.18 -4.02 13.64
C SER A 515 43.33 -4.99 13.97
N LYS A 516 43.14 -5.85 14.99
CA LYS A 516 44.12 -6.82 15.48
C LYS A 516 43.86 -8.25 14.97
N LYS A 517 42.87 -8.44 14.09
CA LYS A 517 42.42 -9.78 13.64
C LYS A 517 42.68 -9.98 12.15
N ASP A 518 42.93 -11.23 11.79
CA ASP A 518 43.01 -11.64 10.38
C ASP A 518 41.63 -11.45 9.70
N PRO A 519 41.61 -11.19 8.38
CA PRO A 519 40.35 -11.14 7.61
C PRO A 519 39.44 -12.35 7.87
N GLY A 520 38.16 -12.10 8.13
CA GLY A 520 37.16 -13.14 8.44
C GLY A 520 37.18 -13.68 9.88
N LYS A 521 38.06 -13.12 10.73
CA LYS A 521 38.08 -13.26 12.19
C LYS A 521 37.70 -11.96 12.91
N ASP A 522 37.08 -11.01 12.19
CA ASP A 522 36.43 -9.85 12.78
C ASP A 522 35.29 -10.28 13.73
N PHE A 523 34.93 -9.40 14.64
CA PHE A 523 33.96 -9.65 15.71
C PHE A 523 32.62 -10.12 15.14
N GLU A 524 32.14 -9.48 14.06
CA GLU A 524 30.87 -9.81 13.43
C GLU A 524 30.90 -11.22 12.80
N SER A 525 31.96 -11.54 12.05
CA SER A 525 32.18 -12.86 11.45
C SER A 525 32.28 -13.96 12.49
N MET A 526 33.01 -13.73 13.58
CA MET A 526 33.15 -14.70 14.67
C MET A 526 31.83 -14.91 15.41
N LEU A 527 31.08 -13.83 15.69
CA LEU A 527 29.77 -13.90 16.32
C LEU A 527 28.76 -14.67 15.44
N ARG A 528 28.74 -14.41 14.12
CA ARG A 528 27.88 -15.14 13.16
C ARG A 528 28.18 -16.65 13.12
N LYS A 529 29.45 -17.03 13.24
CA LYS A 529 29.90 -18.44 13.25
C LYS A 529 29.68 -19.13 14.61
N ASN A 530 29.46 -18.38 15.68
CA ASN A 530 29.21 -18.95 17.00
C ASN A 530 27.83 -19.62 17.06
N LYS A 531 27.82 -20.94 17.28
CA LYS A 531 26.60 -21.77 17.38
C LYS A 531 26.14 -22.01 18.83
N ILE A 532 26.89 -21.52 19.82
CA ILE A 532 26.61 -21.74 21.25
C ILE A 532 25.68 -20.64 21.77
N ILE A 533 25.94 -19.38 21.40
CA ILE A 533 25.07 -18.26 21.75
C ILE A 533 23.67 -18.43 21.14
N HIS A 534 22.64 -18.09 21.91
CA HIS A 534 21.24 -18.08 21.48
C HIS A 534 21.07 -17.18 20.25
N THR A 535 20.34 -17.66 19.23
CA THR A 535 20.22 -17.00 17.91
C THR A 535 19.71 -15.56 18.02
N GLU A 536 18.74 -15.30 18.89
CA GLU A 536 18.11 -14.02 19.11
C GLU A 536 19.08 -13.04 19.78
N ILE A 537 19.84 -13.50 20.78
CA ILE A 537 20.87 -12.67 21.45
C ILE A 537 22.00 -12.34 20.48
N ARG A 538 22.40 -13.31 19.65
CA ARG A 538 23.33 -13.07 18.55
C ARG A 538 22.82 -11.99 17.60
N ASN A 539 21.55 -12.06 17.19
CA ASN A 539 20.95 -11.07 16.29
C ASN A 539 20.82 -9.68 16.94
N ILE A 540 20.52 -9.61 18.24
CA ILE A 540 20.52 -8.37 19.03
C ILE A 540 21.90 -7.71 18.97
N ILE A 541 22.97 -8.44 19.29
CA ILE A 541 24.34 -7.89 19.27
C ILE A 541 24.74 -7.45 17.86
N LEU A 542 24.45 -8.26 16.84
CA LEU A 542 24.72 -7.90 15.44
C LEU A 542 24.00 -6.61 15.03
N THR A 543 22.77 -6.40 15.51
CA THR A 543 21.99 -5.19 15.23
C THR A 543 22.63 -3.96 15.88
N ILE A 544 23.05 -4.08 17.14
CA ILE A 544 23.76 -3.01 17.87
C ILE A 544 25.04 -2.63 17.14
N ILE A 545 25.85 -3.60 16.71
CA ILE A 545 27.12 -3.36 16.00
C ILE A 545 26.88 -2.65 14.66
N LYS A 546 25.85 -3.07 13.90
CA LYS A 546 25.52 -2.42 12.63
C LYS A 546 25.09 -0.97 12.85
N ILE A 547 24.21 -0.72 13.81
CA ILE A 547 23.74 0.63 14.15
C ILE A 547 24.89 1.49 14.68
N SER A 548 25.79 0.93 15.51
CA SER A 548 26.92 1.67 16.07
C SER A 548 27.93 2.11 15.02
N ARG A 549 28.13 1.30 13.97
CA ARG A 549 29.00 1.64 12.84
C ARG A 549 28.37 2.68 11.93
N ASN A 550 27.14 2.42 11.46
CA ASN A 550 26.40 3.32 10.59
C ASN A 550 24.91 2.93 10.55
N ALA A 551 24.07 3.70 11.25
CA ALA A 551 22.62 3.48 11.29
C ALA A 551 21.96 3.59 9.90
N GLN A 552 22.46 4.48 9.03
CA GLN A 552 21.89 4.67 7.70
C GLN A 552 22.11 3.45 6.80
N ILE A 553 23.29 2.83 6.85
CA ILE A 553 23.57 1.56 6.15
C ILE A 553 22.68 0.43 6.70
N TYR A 554 22.45 0.37 8.03
CA TYR A 554 21.54 -0.60 8.62
C TYR A 554 20.12 -0.47 8.04
N PHE A 555 19.57 0.75 7.98
CA PHE A 555 18.26 0.98 7.40
C PHE A 555 18.22 0.76 5.89
N ALA A 556 19.31 1.07 5.17
CA ALA A 556 19.44 0.78 3.76
C ALA A 556 19.36 -0.73 3.48
N ASP A 557 20.01 -1.56 4.32
CA ASP A 557 19.92 -3.02 4.24
C ASP A 557 18.49 -3.51 4.49
N LYS A 558 17.85 -3.02 5.55
CA LYS A 558 16.47 -3.38 5.88
C LYS A 558 15.48 -2.98 4.80
N LEU A 559 15.67 -1.80 4.22
CA LEU A 559 14.88 -1.32 3.10
C LEU A 559 15.11 -2.18 1.84
N HIS A 560 16.36 -2.60 1.58
CA HIS A 560 16.66 -3.49 0.46
C HIS A 560 15.99 -4.85 0.63
N GLU A 561 16.17 -5.50 1.79
CA GLU A 561 15.52 -6.77 2.15
C GLU A 561 13.99 -6.70 1.94
N ALA A 562 13.36 -5.58 2.34
CA ALA A 562 11.92 -5.39 2.24
C ALA A 562 11.41 -5.19 0.80
N ILE A 563 12.23 -4.64 -0.12
CA ILE A 563 11.78 -4.32 -1.49
C ILE A 563 12.23 -5.39 -2.51
N SER A 564 13.40 -6.02 -2.31
CA SER A 564 14.01 -6.94 -3.30
C SER A 564 13.54 -8.40 -3.17
N GLY A 565 12.80 -8.73 -2.11
CA GLY A 565 12.23 -10.06 -1.89
C GLY A 565 11.16 -10.46 -2.93
N ALA A 566 10.83 -11.76 -2.97
CA ALA A 566 9.80 -12.30 -3.87
C ALA A 566 8.40 -11.68 -3.64
N ARG A 567 8.15 -11.18 -2.43
CA ARG A 567 7.01 -10.32 -2.06
C ARG A 567 7.58 -9.15 -1.26
N ALA A 568 7.11 -7.93 -1.53
CA ALA A 568 7.50 -6.78 -0.72
C ALA A 568 6.94 -6.90 0.69
N ASP A 569 7.78 -6.55 1.67
CA ASP A 569 7.36 -6.28 3.04
C ASP A 569 6.96 -4.81 3.17
N HIS A 570 5.70 -4.53 2.86
CA HIS A 570 5.15 -3.18 2.92
C HIS A 570 5.14 -2.61 4.34
N SER A 571 5.04 -3.45 5.38
CA SER A 571 5.08 -2.99 6.77
C SER A 571 6.46 -2.41 7.10
N THR A 572 7.53 -3.12 6.74
CA THR A 572 8.90 -2.62 6.91
C THR A 572 9.17 -1.38 6.06
N ILE A 573 8.70 -1.34 4.81
CA ILE A 573 8.85 -0.15 3.95
C ILE A 573 8.19 1.08 4.60
N ILE A 574 6.92 0.97 5.02
CA ILE A 574 6.18 2.06 5.66
C ILE A 574 6.87 2.48 6.96
N ARG A 575 7.25 1.51 7.80
CA ARG A 575 7.92 1.76 9.09
C ARG A 575 9.20 2.58 8.92
N ILE A 576 10.10 2.16 8.02
CA ILE A 576 11.38 2.86 7.79
C ILE A 576 11.12 4.24 7.18
N VAL A 577 10.33 4.32 6.11
CA VAL A 577 10.11 5.57 5.38
C VAL A 577 9.43 6.62 6.28
N VAL A 578 8.48 6.22 7.13
CA VAL A 578 7.80 7.16 8.05
C VAL A 578 8.68 7.53 9.24
N MET A 579 9.31 6.56 9.92
CA MET A 579 10.08 6.85 11.14
C MET A 579 11.35 7.65 10.87
N ARG A 580 11.90 7.57 9.65
CA ARG A 580 13.17 8.22 9.29
C ARG A 580 13.00 9.47 8.43
N SER A 581 11.79 9.78 7.94
CA SER A 581 11.56 10.86 6.96
C SER A 581 12.01 12.24 7.44
N GLU A 582 11.96 12.50 8.74
CA GLU A 582 12.34 13.79 9.35
C GLU A 582 13.71 13.70 10.07
N THR A 583 14.34 12.53 10.07
CA THR A 583 15.62 12.26 10.74
C THR A 583 16.75 12.16 9.74
N ASP A 584 16.84 11.05 8.99
CA ASP A 584 18.03 10.69 8.19
C ASP A 584 17.70 9.94 6.88
N LEU A 585 16.44 9.98 6.44
CA LEU A 585 16.02 9.24 5.24
C LEU A 585 16.78 9.64 3.97
N ALA A 586 17.23 10.90 3.85
CA ALA A 586 18.01 11.30 2.68
C ALA A 586 19.38 10.59 2.65
N ASP A 587 20.04 10.50 3.81
CA ASP A 587 21.32 9.81 3.93
C ASP A 587 21.15 8.28 3.79
N ILE A 588 20.05 7.72 4.27
CA ILE A 588 19.69 6.30 4.02
C ILE A 588 19.57 6.04 2.51
N VAL A 589 18.94 6.94 1.75
CA VAL A 589 18.79 6.80 0.30
C VAL A 589 20.14 6.91 -0.42
N GLU A 590 21.03 7.80 0.02
CA GLU A 590 22.39 7.91 -0.51
C GLU A 590 23.22 6.66 -0.21
N GLU A 591 23.24 6.17 1.03
CA GLU A 591 23.94 4.95 1.42
C GLU A 591 23.38 3.70 0.72
N TYR A 592 22.06 3.61 0.55
CA TYR A 592 21.43 2.58 -0.26
C TYR A 592 21.96 2.60 -1.69
N SER A 593 21.98 3.78 -2.31
CA SER A 593 22.39 3.94 -3.71
C SER A 593 23.87 3.60 -3.89
N LYS A 594 24.73 4.00 -2.95
CA LYS A 594 26.15 3.63 -2.92
C LYS A 594 26.34 2.12 -2.81
N LYS A 595 25.60 1.46 -1.90
CA LYS A 595 25.78 0.03 -1.60
C LYS A 595 25.20 -0.91 -2.66
N TYR A 596 24.03 -0.57 -3.22
CA TYR A 596 23.28 -1.46 -4.12
C TYR A 596 23.34 -1.03 -5.59
N GLY A 597 24.06 0.05 -5.92
CA GLY A 597 24.27 0.54 -7.29
C GLY A 597 23.04 1.18 -7.95
N HIS A 598 21.89 1.20 -7.27
CA HIS A 598 20.64 1.78 -7.74
C HIS A 598 19.90 2.45 -6.58
N SER A 599 19.14 3.49 -6.88
CA SER A 599 18.19 4.10 -5.92
C SER A 599 17.13 3.08 -5.47
N PRO A 600 16.62 3.14 -4.23
CA PRO A 600 15.50 2.30 -3.79
C PRO A 600 14.26 2.44 -4.70
N LEU A 601 14.09 3.60 -5.36
CA LEU A 601 13.03 3.84 -6.34
C LEU A 601 13.06 2.84 -7.51
N HIS A 602 14.26 2.42 -7.94
CA HIS A 602 14.44 1.45 -9.03
C HIS A 602 13.74 0.11 -8.75
N TRP A 603 13.73 -0.31 -7.48
CA TRP A 603 13.10 -1.55 -7.04
C TRP A 603 11.63 -1.32 -6.68
N LEU A 604 11.31 -0.19 -6.04
CA LEU A 604 9.92 0.14 -5.68
C LEU A 604 8.99 0.25 -6.89
N GLN A 605 9.45 0.77 -8.03
CA GLN A 605 8.62 0.83 -9.25
C GLN A 605 8.20 -0.57 -9.77
N LYS A 606 8.96 -1.61 -9.44
CA LYS A 606 8.68 -2.99 -9.85
C LYS A 606 7.68 -3.66 -8.89
N THR A 607 7.76 -3.32 -7.60
CA THR A 607 7.01 -4.02 -6.55
C THR A 607 5.79 -3.24 -6.05
N CYS A 608 5.75 -1.92 -6.21
CA CYS A 608 4.67 -1.03 -5.77
C CYS A 608 3.98 -0.35 -6.97
N SER A 609 2.73 0.06 -6.80
CA SER A 609 1.97 0.74 -7.87
C SER A 609 0.94 1.73 -7.30
N GLY A 610 0.34 2.54 -8.17
CA GLY A 610 -0.71 3.49 -7.80
C GLY A 610 -0.22 4.60 -6.86
N ASP A 611 -1.14 5.13 -6.05
CA ASP A 611 -0.89 6.26 -5.16
C ASP A 611 0.06 5.93 -4.02
N TYR A 612 0.11 4.67 -3.60
CA TYR A 612 1.13 4.19 -2.67
C TYR A 612 2.56 4.38 -3.22
N TYR A 613 2.80 3.98 -4.48
CA TYR A 613 4.10 4.22 -5.12
C TYR A 613 4.38 5.71 -5.32
N ARG A 614 3.38 6.51 -5.72
CA ARG A 614 3.55 7.97 -5.87
C ARG A 614 3.97 8.64 -4.57
N LEU A 615 3.33 8.29 -3.46
CA LEU A 615 3.65 8.81 -2.15
C LEU A 615 5.04 8.37 -1.67
N LEU A 616 5.37 7.07 -1.77
CA LEU A 616 6.72 6.58 -1.46
C LEU A 616 7.79 7.25 -2.31
N SER A 617 7.53 7.42 -3.61
CA SER A 617 8.45 8.06 -4.53
C SER A 617 8.71 9.51 -4.12
N ALA A 618 7.66 10.24 -3.75
CA ALA A 618 7.81 11.59 -3.24
C ALA A 618 8.66 11.62 -1.96
N MET A 619 8.40 10.70 -1.01
CA MET A 619 9.14 10.61 0.25
C MET A 619 10.60 10.24 0.14
N LEU A 620 10.97 9.44 -0.87
CA LEU A 620 12.34 8.96 -1.07
C LEU A 620 13.13 9.81 -2.07
N THR A 621 12.49 10.79 -2.71
CA THR A 621 13.19 11.72 -3.60
C THR A 621 13.93 12.75 -2.73
N ILE A 622 15.25 12.80 -2.87
CA ILE A 622 16.07 13.81 -2.22
C ILE A 622 15.85 15.11 -2.98
N ASN A 623 15.04 16.01 -2.45
CA ASN A 623 14.96 17.37 -2.96
C ASN A 623 16.32 18.03 -2.67
N ASN A 624 17.17 18.18 -3.68
CA ASN A 624 18.24 19.14 -3.60
C ASN A 624 17.58 20.50 -3.40
N ILE A 625 17.79 21.15 -2.27
CA ILE A 625 17.28 22.50 -1.94
C ILE A 625 17.93 23.59 -2.86
N ASN A 626 18.38 23.22 -4.06
CA ASN A 626 19.18 24.08 -4.95
C ASN A 626 18.68 24.19 -6.41
N ASP A 627 17.51 23.64 -6.78
CA ASP A 627 16.94 23.79 -8.13
C ASP A 627 15.56 24.47 -8.11
N ASN A 628 15.56 25.77 -7.81
CA ASN A 628 14.71 26.88 -8.32
C ASN A 628 14.57 28.02 -7.30
#